data_AF-A0A351K994-F1
#
_entry.id   AF-A0A351K994-F1
#
_cell.length_a   1.000
_cell.length_b   1.000
_cell.length_c   1.000
_cell.angle_alpha   90.00
_cell.angle_beta   90.00
_cell.angle_gamma   90.00
#
_symmetry.space_group_name_H-M   'P 1'
#
loop_
_entity.id
_entity.type
_entity.pdbx_description
1 polymer ?
#
loop_
_entity_poly.entity_id
_entity_poly.type
_entity_poly.pdbx_seq_one_letter_code
_entity_poly.pdbx_strand_id
1 'polypeptide(L)'
;GAPTPDAEERLRALVRTTDGFELAEVDLDLRGEGTIMGERQKGRNDLRLASLRRDREWVEAARAEALRMVGDGDGMAAYPELADEVSLFMADDESDFLLKS
;
A
#
# COMPACT_ATOMS: atom_id res chain seq x y z
N GLY A 1 -6.48 26.50 -17.55
CA GLY A 1 -6.63 26.86 -16.12
C GLY A 1 -5.32 26.61 -15.44
N ALA A 2 -4.92 27.42 -14.47
CA ALA A 2 -3.69 27.19 -13.71
C ALA A 2 -3.80 25.89 -12.90
N PRO A 3 -2.71 25.10 -12.79
CA PRO A 3 -2.69 23.92 -11.94
C PRO A 3 -2.90 24.30 -10.47
N THR A 4 -3.53 23.40 -9.70
CA THR A 4 -3.62 23.56 -8.24
C THR A 4 -2.25 23.32 -7.61
N PRO A 5 -1.97 23.85 -6.40
CA PRO A 5 -0.71 23.61 -5.69
C PRO A 5 -0.35 22.12 -5.60
N ASP A 6 -1.33 21.26 -5.29
CA ASP A 6 -1.13 19.80 -5.23
C ASP A 6 -0.76 19.20 -6.60
N ALA A 7 -1.34 19.70 -7.68
CA ALA A 7 -1.04 19.22 -9.03
C ALA A 7 0.39 19.61 -9.45
N GLU A 8 0.86 20.79 -9.05
CA GLU A 8 2.25 21.19 -9.26
C GLU A 8 3.23 20.34 -8.46
N GLU A 9 2.89 19.96 -7.22
CA GLU A 9 3.75 19.15 -6.37
C GLU A 9 3.85 17.71 -6.86
N ARG A 10 2.74 17.11 -7.34
CA ARG A 10 2.75 15.81 -8.03
C ARG A 10 3.66 15.81 -9.26
N LEU A 11 3.54 16.85 -10.10
CA LEU A 11 4.38 16.99 -11.30
C LEU A 11 5.86 17.11 -10.94
N ARG A 12 6.19 17.86 -9.88
CA ARG A 12 7.56 17.97 -9.38
C ARG A 12 8.11 16.63 -8.88
N ALA A 13 7.30 15.83 -8.21
CA ALA A 13 7.72 14.50 -7.75
C ALA A 13 7.99 13.56 -8.95
N LEU A 14 7.10 13.53 -9.94
CA LEU A 14 7.29 12.75 -11.17
C LEU A 14 8.55 13.13 -11.98
N VAL A 15 8.97 14.39 -11.89
CA VAL A 15 10.24 14.84 -12.52
C VAL A 15 11.46 14.46 -11.67
N ARG A 16 11.31 14.42 -10.35
CA ARG A 16 12.43 14.16 -9.41
C ARG A 16 12.80 12.68 -9.34
N THR A 17 11.83 11.78 -9.46
CA THR A 17 12.03 10.35 -9.22
C THR A 17 11.15 9.49 -10.11
N THR A 18 11.63 8.30 -10.45
CA THR A 18 10.85 7.24 -11.09
C THR A 18 10.58 6.08 -10.14
N ASP A 19 10.98 6.19 -8.87
CA ASP A 19 10.69 5.19 -7.85
C ASP A 19 9.20 5.28 -7.46
N GLY A 20 8.46 4.21 -7.77
CA GLY A 20 7.02 4.15 -7.48
C GLY A 20 6.68 4.28 -6.00
N PHE A 21 7.60 3.96 -5.08
CA PHE A 21 7.39 4.11 -3.64
C PHE A 21 7.47 5.57 -3.20
N GLU A 22 8.51 6.30 -3.63
CA GLU A 22 8.64 7.73 -3.33
C GLU A 22 7.46 8.53 -3.93
N LEU A 23 7.03 8.15 -5.14
CA LEU A 23 5.84 8.76 -5.75
C LEU A 23 4.56 8.48 -4.95
N ALA A 24 4.40 7.26 -4.42
CA ALA A 24 3.28 6.91 -3.57
C ALA A 24 3.31 7.64 -2.22
N GLU A 25 4.49 7.87 -1.63
CA GLU A 25 4.66 8.69 -0.43
C GLU A 25 4.19 10.12 -0.68
N VAL A 26 4.63 10.76 -1.78
CA VAL A 26 4.21 12.13 -2.12
C VAL A 26 2.71 12.20 -2.40
N ASP A 27 2.12 11.22 -3.09
CA ASP A 27 0.67 11.23 -3.34
C ASP A 27 -0.14 11.05 -2.05
N LEU A 28 0.35 10.22 -1.11
CA LEU A 28 -0.24 10.07 0.23
C LEU A 28 -0.23 11.39 1.00
N ASP A 29 0.82 12.20 0.87
CA ASP A 29 0.93 13.51 1.53
C ASP A 29 -0.10 14.49 1.04
N LEU A 30 -0.22 14.55 -0.29
CA LEU A 30 -1.06 15.51 -0.97
C LEU A 30 -2.53 15.15 -0.82
N ARG A 31 -2.87 13.86 -0.68
CA ARG A 31 -4.27 13.40 -0.49
C ARG A 31 -4.68 13.20 0.96
N GLY A 32 -3.71 13.04 1.86
CA GLY A 32 -3.91 12.61 3.23
C GLY A 32 -4.29 11.13 3.35
N GLU A 33 -3.99 10.57 4.52
CA GLU A 33 -4.18 9.15 4.91
C GLU A 33 -5.65 8.65 4.80
N GLY A 34 -6.63 9.56 4.77
CA GLY A 34 -8.05 9.21 4.65
C GLY A 34 -8.51 8.80 3.24
N THR A 35 -7.76 9.11 2.19
CA THR A 35 -8.21 8.92 0.80
C THR A 35 -7.85 7.56 0.20
N ILE A 36 -6.83 6.86 0.72
CA ILE A 36 -6.55 5.45 0.34
C ILE A 36 -7.72 4.53 0.70
N MET A 37 -8.50 4.90 1.72
CA MET A 37 -9.65 4.14 2.23
C MET A 37 -10.99 4.60 1.60
N GLY A 38 -10.94 5.50 0.60
CA GLY A 38 -12.11 6.14 -0.01
C GLY A 38 -12.89 5.25 -0.99
N GLU A 39 -13.66 4.31 -0.43
CA GLU A 39 -14.99 3.82 -0.88
C GLU A 39 -15.49 2.67 0.03
N ARG A 40 -14.60 2.03 0.83
CA ARG A 40 -14.96 0.91 1.72
C ARG A 40 -15.34 1.35 3.13
N GLN A 41 -16.52 1.95 3.29
CA GLN A 41 -17.21 1.96 4.58
C GLN A 41 -17.90 0.61 4.82
N LYS A 42 -17.16 -0.44 5.19
CA LYS A 42 -17.77 -1.64 5.80
C LYS A 42 -16.89 -2.26 6.89
N GLY A 43 -17.32 -2.07 8.14
CA GLY A 43 -17.50 -3.14 9.13
C GLY A 43 -16.28 -3.82 9.78
N ARG A 44 -15.09 -3.79 9.17
CA ARG A 44 -13.83 -4.25 9.77
C ARG A 44 -12.71 -3.33 9.33
N ASN A 45 -12.66 -2.16 9.96
CA ASN A 45 -11.45 -1.36 10.00
C ASN A 45 -10.78 -1.67 11.33
N ASP A 46 -9.63 -2.34 11.30
CA ASP A 46 -8.69 -2.29 12.43
C ASP A 46 -7.23 -2.42 11.97
N LEU A 47 -6.90 -1.94 10.76
CA LEU A 47 -5.62 -1.23 10.63
C LEU A 47 -5.78 0.12 11.32
N ARG A 48 -5.98 0.07 12.64
CA ARG A 48 -5.89 1.23 13.51
C ARG A 48 -4.45 1.72 13.43
N LEU A 49 -4.27 2.73 12.58
CA LEU A 49 -3.27 3.76 12.73
C LEU A 49 -1.80 3.30 12.62
N ALA A 50 -1.43 2.63 11.52
CA ALA A 50 -0.06 2.76 11.05
C ALA A 50 -0.01 4.01 10.14
N SER A 51 0.51 5.13 10.65
CA SER A 51 0.81 6.25 9.76
C SER A 51 2.01 5.80 8.95
N LEU A 52 1.84 5.51 7.66
CA LEU A 52 2.91 5.00 6.79
C LEU A 52 4.18 5.88 6.85
N ARG A 53 4.02 7.17 7.16
CA ARG A 53 5.10 8.11 7.45
C ARG A 53 5.80 7.85 8.78
N ARG A 54 5.04 7.84 9.88
CA ARG A 54 5.60 7.65 11.22
C ARG A 54 6.20 6.25 11.37
N ASP A 55 5.58 5.29 10.71
CA ASP A 55 5.86 3.87 10.87
C ASP A 55 6.61 3.32 9.64
N ARG A 56 7.27 4.21 8.88
CA ARG A 56 8.01 3.87 7.66
C ARG A 56 9.00 2.72 7.87
N GLU A 57 9.75 2.75 8.95
CA GLU A 57 10.70 1.68 9.30
C GLU A 57 10.01 0.31 9.45
N TRP A 58 8.81 0.30 10.04
CA TRP A 58 8.01 -0.91 10.19
C TRP A 58 7.42 -1.39 8.87
N VAL A 59 6.99 -0.46 8.01
CA VAL A 59 6.50 -0.78 6.66
C VAL A 59 7.62 -1.37 5.80
N GLU A 60 8.81 -0.78 5.85
CA GLU A 60 9.99 -1.28 5.13
C GLU A 60 10.39 -2.67 5.63
N ALA A 61 10.41 -2.90 6.95
CA ALA A 61 10.69 -4.21 7.54
C ALA A 61 9.64 -5.27 7.15
N ALA A 62 8.34 -4.93 7.22
CA ALA A 62 7.27 -5.82 6.82
C ALA A 62 7.36 -6.16 5.32
N ARG A 63 7.68 -5.19 4.47
CA ARG A 63 7.90 -5.41 3.03
C ARG A 63 9.09 -6.32 2.76
N ALA A 64 10.21 -6.12 3.45
CA ALA A 64 11.39 -6.96 3.30
C ALA A 64 11.08 -8.42 3.67
N GLU A 65 10.34 -8.63 4.76
CA GLU A 65 9.94 -9.98 5.18
C GLU A 65 8.93 -10.62 4.21
N ALA A 66 7.96 -9.86 3.72
CA ALA A 66 7.02 -10.33 2.70
C ALA A 66 7.74 -10.76 1.41
N LEU A 67 8.71 -9.98 0.94
CA LEU A 67 9.54 -10.33 -0.22
C LEU A 67 10.35 -11.60 0.02
N ARG A 68 10.89 -11.79 1.22
CA ARG A 68 11.61 -13.00 1.61
C ARG A 68 10.69 -14.23 1.60
N MET A 69 9.46 -14.09 2.08
CA MET A 69 8.46 -15.16 2.08
C MET A 69 8.05 -15.55 0.65
N VAL A 70 7.79 -14.58 -0.22
CA VAL A 70 7.30 -14.83 -1.60
C VAL A 70 8.41 -15.22 -2.58
N GLY A 71 9.64 -14.76 -2.36
CA GLY A 71 10.80 -15.05 -3.22
C GLY A 71 11.41 -16.43 -2.94
N ASP A 72 12.63 -16.44 -2.41
CA ASP A 72 13.44 -17.66 -2.18
C ASP A 72 13.04 -18.44 -0.90
N GLY A 73 11.99 -18.02 -0.22
CA GLY A 73 11.48 -18.66 0.99
C GLY A 73 10.48 -19.79 0.70
N ASP A 74 10.07 -20.48 1.77
CA ASP A 74 9.06 -21.56 1.70
C ASP A 74 7.62 -21.02 1.68
N GLY A 75 7.41 -19.79 1.20
CA GLY A 75 6.14 -19.09 1.33
C GLY A 75 5.81 -18.73 2.77
N MET A 76 4.54 -18.92 3.14
CA MET A 76 4.01 -18.72 4.49
C MET A 76 3.82 -20.05 5.25
N ALA A 77 4.45 -21.15 4.81
CA ALA A 77 4.22 -22.49 5.39
C ALA A 77 4.49 -22.58 6.90
N ALA A 78 5.46 -21.80 7.40
CA ALA A 78 5.78 -21.69 8.82
C ALA A 78 4.79 -20.82 9.62
N TYR A 79 3.90 -20.08 8.94
CA TYR A 79 3.00 -19.09 9.52
C TYR A 79 1.56 -19.31 9.03
N PRO A 80 0.88 -20.40 9.44
CA PRO A 80 -0.45 -20.74 8.95
C PRO A 80 -1.50 -19.67 9.26
N GLU A 81 -1.45 -19.06 10.44
CA GLU A 81 -2.39 -17.98 10.82
C GLU A 81 -2.21 -16.73 9.92
N LEU A 82 -0.97 -16.42 9.53
CA LEU A 82 -0.69 -15.33 8.60
C LEU A 82 -1.21 -15.67 7.19
N ALA A 83 -1.02 -16.91 6.75
CA ALA A 83 -1.54 -17.38 5.47
C ALA A 83 -3.08 -17.32 5.41
N ASP A 84 -3.76 -17.68 6.50
CA ASP A 84 -5.22 -17.58 6.62
C ASP A 84 -5.68 -16.12 6.54
N GLU A 85 -5.04 -15.21 7.27
CA GLU A 85 -5.39 -13.79 7.26
C GLU A 85 -5.14 -13.14 5.88
N VAL A 86 -4.00 -13.44 5.24
CA VAL A 86 -3.72 -12.97 3.88
C VAL A 86 -4.75 -13.52 2.88
N SER A 87 -5.15 -14.79 3.03
CA SER A 87 -6.18 -15.38 2.18
C SER A 87 -7.53 -14.70 2.36
N LEU A 88 -7.93 -14.36 3.59
CA LEU A 88 -9.14 -13.61 3.87
C LEU A 88 -9.09 -12.19 3.27
N PHE A 89 -7.95 -11.51 3.39
CA PHE A 89 -7.76 -10.17 2.85
C PHE A 89 -7.77 -10.12 1.31
N MET A 90 -7.16 -11.11 0.64
CA MET A 90 -7.14 -11.21 -0.83
C MET A 90 -8.47 -11.68 -1.40
N ALA A 91 -9.22 -12.51 -0.68
CA ALA A 91 -10.55 -12.96 -1.09
C ALA A 91 -11.57 -11.81 -1.17
N ASP A 92 -11.36 -10.73 -0.43
CA ASP A 92 -12.23 -9.54 -0.46
C ASP A 92 -11.98 -8.63 -1.68
N ASP A 93 -10.87 -8.78 -2.42
CA ASP A 93 -10.49 -7.87 -3.53
C ASP A 93 -10.05 -8.52 -4.86
N GLU A 94 -9.83 -9.84 -4.97
CA GLU A 94 -9.27 -10.44 -6.19
C GLU A 94 -10.09 -11.59 -6.81
N SER A 95 -11.01 -11.22 -7.71
CA SER A 95 -11.18 -11.97 -8.97
C SER A 95 -11.13 -11.08 -10.21
N ASP A 96 -11.39 -9.78 -10.09
CA ASP A 96 -11.69 -8.93 -11.25
C ASP A 96 -10.57 -7.95 -11.67
N PHE A 97 -9.55 -7.73 -10.84
CA PHE A 97 -8.51 -6.73 -11.13
C PHE A 97 -7.19 -7.32 -11.66
N LEU A 98 -6.77 -8.51 -11.21
CA LEU A 98 -5.52 -9.15 -11.66
C LEU A 98 -5.60 -9.85 -13.04
N LEU A 99 -6.80 -10.05 -13.60
CA LEU A 99 -6.99 -10.78 -14.87
C LEU A 99 -7.27 -9.88 -16.09
N LYS A 100 -7.30 -8.55 -15.95
CA LYS A 100 -7.38 -7.66 -17.11
C LYS A 100 -5.98 -7.38 -17.66
N SER A 101 -5.56 -8.26 -18.58
CA SER A 101 -4.64 -7.91 -19.67
C SER A 101 -5.28 -6.96 -20.66
#